data_AF-A0A7J7SYE8-F1
#
_entry.id   AF-A0A7J7SYE8-F1
#
_cell.length_a   1.000
_cell.length_b   1.000
_cell.length_c   1.000
_cell.angle_alpha   90.00
_cell.angle_beta   90.00
_cell.angle_gamma   90.00
#
_symmetry.space_group_name_H-M   'P 1'
#
loop_
_entity.id
_entity.type
_entity.pdbx_description
1 polymer ?
#
loop_
_entity_poly.entity_id
_entity_poly.type
_entity_poly.pdbx_seq_one_letter_code
_entity_poly.pdbx_strand_id
1 'polypeptide(L)'
;MAVQTSLQDSAFSSGGYRPRSGIAASLAWEGRIVVVGFSGGTIASVPANLLLLKNISAMGVYWGRYRDQNFPVFSRSLSSALQYCQQGRIQPHIGAVFKLEEVNDAFLHVIERKSVGKVLISLK
;
A
#
# COMPACT_ATOMS: atom_id res chain seq x y z
N MET A 1 -12.98 4.71 -2.99
CA MET A 1 -12.19 4.06 -1.92
C MET A 1 -10.72 4.36 -2.20
N ALA A 2 -10.08 5.20 -1.39
CA ALA A 2 -8.64 5.45 -1.52
C ALA A 2 -7.92 4.47 -0.59
N VAL A 3 -7.17 3.52 -1.16
CA VAL A 3 -6.27 2.64 -0.42
C VAL A 3 -4.90 3.29 -0.46
N GLN A 4 -4.42 3.79 0.67
CA GLN A 4 -3.06 4.32 0.75
C GLN A 4 -2.12 3.24 1.26
N THR A 5 -1.36 2.67 0.33
CA THR A 5 -0.01 2.19 0.61
C THR A 5 0.90 3.36 0.28
N SER A 6 1.49 3.96 1.31
CA SER A 6 2.33 5.15 1.24
C SER A 6 3.27 5.16 0.01
N LEU A 7 3.12 6.17 -0.84
CA LEU A 7 4.14 6.65 -1.77
C LEU A 7 4.03 8.18 -1.76
N GLN A 8 5.19 8.81 -1.92
CA GLN A 8 5.50 10.20 -1.61
C GLN A 8 4.57 11.20 -2.30
N ASP A 9 4.17 12.24 -1.57
CA ASP A 9 3.61 13.46 -2.14
C ASP A 9 4.69 14.16 -2.98
N SER A 10 4.69 13.95 -4.29
CA SER A 10 5.41 14.80 -5.24
C SER A 10 4.53 15.09 -6.45
N ALA A 11 3.63 16.06 -6.29
CA ALA A 11 2.99 16.74 -7.41
C ALA A 11 3.75 18.04 -7.71
N PHE A 12 4.55 18.01 -8.78
CA PHE A 12 5.13 19.21 -9.39
C PHE A 12 4.08 19.84 -10.31
N SER A 13 3.69 21.09 -10.08
CA SER A 13 3.01 21.91 -11.09
C SER A 13 3.54 23.34 -11.06
N SER A 14 4.25 23.72 -12.12
CA SER A 14 4.59 25.10 -12.45
C SER A 14 3.31 25.87 -12.82
N GLY A 15 2.73 26.59 -11.86
CA GLY A 15 1.60 27.48 -12.12
C GLY A 15 0.73 27.73 -10.89
N GLY A 16 1.00 28.84 -10.18
CA GLY A 16 0.00 29.75 -9.61
C GLY A 16 -1.15 29.29 -8.69
N TYR A 17 -1.29 28.01 -8.34
CA TYR A 17 -2.30 27.53 -7.39
C TYR A 17 -1.65 26.43 -6.55
N ARG A 18 -1.55 26.62 -5.22
CA ARG A 18 -1.14 25.54 -4.31
C ARG A 18 -2.36 24.65 -4.06
N PRO A 19 -2.44 23.41 -4.57
CA PRO A 19 -3.44 22.47 -4.07
C PRO A 19 -3.15 22.28 -2.59
N ARG A 20 -4.18 22.21 -1.73
CA ARG A 20 -4.01 21.64 -0.38
C ARG A 20 -3.68 20.15 -0.57
N SER A 21 -2.41 19.84 -0.83
CA SER A 21 -1.89 18.53 -1.14
C SER A 21 -2.02 17.64 0.10
N GLY A 22 -3.05 16.80 0.10
CA GLY A 22 -3.28 15.80 1.14
C GLY A 22 -4.46 14.91 0.76
N ILE A 23 -4.37 13.63 1.09
CA ILE A 23 -5.34 12.60 0.70
C ILE A 23 -6.79 12.97 1.06
N ALA A 24 -6.99 13.63 2.21
CA ALA A 24 -8.31 14.10 2.64
C ALA A 24 -8.91 15.21 1.76
N ALA A 25 -8.08 16.02 1.09
CA ALA A 25 -8.55 17.01 0.13
C ALA A 25 -9.06 16.35 -1.17
N SER A 26 -8.47 15.23 -1.58
CA SER A 26 -8.84 14.47 -2.78
C SER A 26 -10.03 13.52 -2.59
N LEU A 27 -10.55 13.39 -1.37
CA LEU A 27 -11.73 12.56 -1.09
C LEU A 27 -13.04 13.32 -1.37
N ALA A 28 -14.00 12.59 -1.94
CA ALA A 28 -15.39 13.00 -2.07
C ALA A 28 -16.11 12.98 -0.70
N TRP A 29 -17.31 13.56 -0.66
CA TRP A 29 -18.24 13.41 0.46
C TRP A 29 -18.42 11.92 0.82
N GLU A 30 -18.41 11.59 2.12
CA GLU A 30 -18.47 10.21 2.63
C GLU A 30 -17.32 9.29 2.20
N GLY A 31 -16.19 9.90 1.82
CA GLY A 31 -14.96 9.20 1.53
C GLY A 31 -14.45 8.36 2.70
N ARG A 32 -13.63 7.34 2.39
CA ARG A 32 -12.99 6.47 3.39
C ARG A 32 -11.49 6.41 3.16
N ILE A 33 -10.74 6.67 4.23
CA ILE A 33 -9.29 6.48 4.31
C ILE A 33 -9.01 5.13 4.95
N VAL A 34 -8.21 4.30 4.28
CA VAL A 34 -7.75 3.01 4.83
C VAL A 34 -6.23 3.04 4.94
N VAL A 35 -5.73 3.01 6.16
CA VAL A 35 -4.30 3.01 6.48
C VAL A 35 -3.81 1.56 6.62
N VAL A 36 -2.89 1.13 5.75
CA VAL A 36 -2.36 -0.24 5.73
C VAL A 36 -0.90 -0.31 6.21
N GLY A 37 -0.13 0.79 6.10
CA GLY A 37 1.25 0.85 6.58
C GLY A 37 1.96 2.17 6.26
N PHE A 38 3.19 2.32 6.75
CA PHE A 38 4.01 3.54 6.67
C PHE A 38 5.34 3.28 5.95
N SER A 39 5.34 3.18 4.62
CA SER A 39 6.58 2.99 3.84
C SER A 39 7.41 4.27 3.67
N GLY A 40 6.84 5.44 3.96
CA GLY A 40 7.51 6.75 3.88
C GLY A 40 8.27 7.14 5.16
N GLY A 41 8.20 6.33 6.23
CA GLY A 41 8.89 6.59 7.50
C GLY A 41 8.24 7.67 8.39
N THR A 42 7.25 8.40 7.88
CA THR A 42 6.48 9.39 8.65
C THR A 42 5.03 8.93 8.85
N ILE A 43 4.47 9.25 10.02
CA ILE A 43 3.06 8.98 10.31
C ILE A 43 2.22 10.07 9.65
N ALA A 44 1.34 9.67 8.72
CA ALA A 44 0.43 10.59 8.07
C ALA A 44 -0.56 11.18 9.08
N SER A 45 -0.66 12.50 9.13
CA SER A 45 -1.66 13.21 9.94
C SER A 45 -2.92 13.45 9.12
N VAL A 46 -4.08 13.10 9.67
CA VAL A 46 -5.38 13.37 9.04
C VAL A 46 -6.02 14.57 9.74
N PRO A 47 -6.22 15.70 9.03
CA PRO A 47 -6.85 16.88 9.63
C PRO A 47 -8.30 16.59 10.04
N ALA A 48 -8.61 16.72 11.33
CA ALA A 48 -9.94 16.39 11.87
C ALA A 48 -11.07 17.25 11.28
N ASN A 49 -10.77 18.49 10.91
CA ASN A 49 -11.73 19.37 10.23
C ASN A 49 -12.23 18.78 8.91
N LEU A 50 -11.39 18.03 8.17
CA LEU A 50 -11.79 17.39 6.92
C LEU A 50 -12.64 16.14 7.15
N LEU A 51 -12.44 15.43 8.26
CA LEU A 51 -13.32 14.33 8.66
C LEU A 51 -14.75 14.83 8.86
N LEU A 52 -14.90 15.95 9.58
CA LEU A 52 -16.21 16.56 9.84
C LEU A 52 -16.83 17.16 8.58
N LEU A 53 -16.11 18.04 7.88
CA LEU A 53 -16.66 18.86 6.79
C LEU A 53 -17.04 18.05 5.53
N LYS A 54 -16.47 16.85 5.36
CA LYS A 54 -16.77 15.97 4.22
C LYS A 54 -17.42 14.65 4.64
N ASN A 55 -17.78 14.50 5.92
CA ASN A 55 -18.28 13.26 6.49
C ASN A 55 -17.38 12.03 6.20
N ILE A 56 -16.06 12.22 6.26
CA ILE A 56 -15.06 11.19 5.92
C ILE A 56 -14.79 10.28 7.12
N SER A 57 -14.58 9.00 6.86
CA SER A 57 -14.11 8.03 7.87
C SER A 57 -12.65 7.64 7.65
N ALA A 58 -11.89 7.44 8.73
CA ALA A 58 -10.51 6.93 8.68
C ALA A 58 -10.38 5.65 9.52
N MET A 59 -9.80 4.60 8.96
CA MET A 59 -9.61 3.31 9.62
C MET A 59 -8.26 2.68 9.30
N GLY A 60 -7.69 1.98 10.28
CA GLY A 60 -6.46 1.20 10.11
C GLY A 60 -6.77 -0.28 9.84
N VAL A 61 -5.98 -0.90 8.97
CA VAL A 61 -6.04 -2.35 8.71
C VAL A 61 -4.65 -2.95 8.89
N TYR A 62 -4.47 -3.73 9.95
CA TYR A 62 -3.27 -4.53 10.16
C TYR A 62 -3.54 -5.99 9.81
N TRP A 63 -3.45 -6.33 8.52
CA TRP A 63 -3.78 -7.67 8.00
C TRP A 63 -2.99 -8.81 8.67
N GLY A 64 -1.69 -8.61 8.95
CA GLY A 64 -0.85 -9.63 9.59
C GLY A 64 -1.36 -10.07 10.97
N ARG A 65 -1.92 -9.14 11.76
CA ARG A 65 -2.44 -9.41 13.11
C ARG A 65 -3.72 -10.25 13.10
N TYR A 66 -4.45 -10.29 11.99
CA TYR A 66 -5.59 -11.19 11.85
C TYR A 66 -5.19 -12.66 11.90
N ARG A 67 -3.94 -13.01 11.56
CA ARG A 67 -3.46 -14.39 11.70
C ARG A 67 -3.62 -14.92 13.12
N ASP A 68 -3.31 -14.09 14.11
CA ASP A 68 -3.32 -14.48 15.52
C ASP A 68 -4.68 -14.20 16.18
N GLN A 69 -5.34 -13.10 15.80
CA GLN A 69 -6.59 -12.66 16.45
C GLN A 69 -7.85 -13.25 15.84
N ASN A 70 -7.84 -13.55 14.53
CA ASN A 70 -9.00 -14.08 13.83
C ASN A 70 -8.57 -14.84 12.56
N PHE A 71 -8.03 -16.03 12.78
CA PHE A 71 -7.52 -16.89 11.72
C PHE A 71 -8.55 -17.21 10.60
N PRO A 72 -9.85 -17.43 10.89
CA PRO A 72 -10.84 -17.63 9.82
C PRO A 72 -10.93 -16.47 8.83
N VAL A 73 -10.85 -15.21 9.30
CA VAL A 73 -10.85 -14.03 8.41
C VAL A 73 -9.56 -13.97 7.59
N PHE A 74 -8.42 -14.20 8.24
CA PHE A 74 -7.12 -14.23 7.57
C PHE A 74 -7.08 -15.29 6.45
N SER A 75 -7.40 -16.53 6.77
CA SER A 75 -7.40 -17.66 5.83
C SER A 75 -8.35 -17.42 4.65
N ARG A 76 -9.59 -16.96 4.90
CA ARG A 76 -10.55 -16.63 3.83
C ARG A 76 -10.02 -15.53 2.90
N SER A 77 -9.38 -14.50 3.45
CA SER A 77 -8.81 -13.42 2.64
C SER A 77 -7.66 -13.92 1.75
N LEU A 78 -6.80 -14.78 2.30
CA LEU A 78 -5.69 -15.39 1.57
C LEU A 78 -6.20 -16.34 0.47
N SER A 79 -7.15 -17.21 0.78
CA SER A 79 -7.77 -18.12 -0.18
C SER A 79 -8.43 -17.37 -1.34
N SER A 80 -9.16 -16.28 -1.04
CA SER A 80 -9.76 -15.43 -2.08
C SER A 80 -8.71 -14.80 -3.00
N ALA A 81 -7.61 -14.30 -2.43
CA ALA A 81 -6.52 -13.72 -3.22
C ALA A 81 -5.86 -14.75 -4.14
N LEU A 82 -5.59 -15.96 -3.63
CA LEU A 82 -5.05 -17.06 -4.44
C LEU A 82 -6.00 -17.48 -5.55
N GLN A 83 -7.30 -17.56 -5.27
CA GLN A 83 -8.32 -17.87 -6.27
C GLN A 83 -8.34 -16.83 -7.39
N TYR A 84 -8.24 -15.55 -7.07
CA TYR A 84 -8.15 -14.49 -8.09
C TYR A 84 -6.88 -14.57 -8.93
N CYS A 85 -5.75 -14.99 -8.35
CA CYS A 85 -4.54 -15.27 -9.11
C CYS A 85 -4.73 -16.46 -10.06
N GLN A 86 -5.33 -17.56 -9.58
CA GLN A 86 -5.63 -18.74 -10.41
C GLN A 86 -6.59 -18.42 -11.56
N GLN A 87 -7.54 -17.50 -11.33
CA GLN A 87 -8.47 -17.01 -12.35
C GLN A 87 -7.86 -15.95 -13.29
N GLY A 88 -6.58 -15.59 -13.12
CA GLY A 88 -5.91 -14.55 -13.91
C GLY A 88 -6.41 -13.12 -13.67
N ARG A 89 -7.28 -12.90 -12.67
CA ARG A 89 -7.85 -11.59 -12.30
C ARG A 89 -6.85 -10.70 -11.56
N ILE A 90 -5.88 -11.31 -10.90
CA ILE A 90 -4.75 -10.64 -10.26
C ILE A 90 -3.49 -11.25 -10.82
N GLN A 91 -2.63 -10.42 -11.40
CA GLN A 91 -1.33 -10.84 -11.92
C GLN A 91 -0.25 -10.08 -11.16
N PRO A 92 0.45 -10.72 -10.21
CA PRO A 92 1.56 -10.10 -9.51
C PRO A 92 2.65 -9.74 -10.52
N HIS A 93 3.04 -8.47 -10.56
CA HIS A 93 4.17 -8.04 -11.36
C HIS A 93 5.48 -8.48 -10.68
N ILE A 94 6.22 -9.36 -11.33
CA ILE A 94 7.55 -9.80 -10.90
C ILE A 94 8.56 -8.83 -11.50
N GLY A 95 9.21 -8.04 -10.65
CA GLY A 95 10.17 -7.03 -11.06
C GLY A 95 11.57 -7.59 -11.28
N ALA A 96 11.98 -8.51 -10.41
CA ALA A 96 13.31 -9.12 -10.47
C ALA A 96 13.28 -10.51 -9.84
N VAL A 97 14.13 -11.39 -10.35
CA VAL A 97 14.38 -12.72 -9.79
C VAL A 97 15.88 -12.86 -9.61
N PHE A 98 16.30 -13.13 -8.37
CA PHE A 98 17.68 -13.37 -8.00
C PHE A 98 17.85 -14.83 -7.58
N LYS A 99 19.03 -15.40 -7.74
CA LYS A 99 19.35 -16.70 -7.16
C LYS A 99 19.61 -16.58 -5.66
N LEU A 100 19.60 -17.71 -4.95
CA LEU A 100 19.83 -17.73 -3.51
C LEU A 100 21.23 -17.20 -3.15
N GLU A 101 22.23 -17.43 -3.99
CA GLU A 101 23.59 -16.94 -3.79
C GLU A 101 23.67 -15.40 -3.89
N GLU A 102 22.73 -14.79 -4.60
CA GLU A 102 22.65 -13.35 -4.89
C GLU A 102 21.76 -12.61 -3.87
N VAL A 103 21.47 -13.22 -2.71
CA VAL A 103 20.52 -12.65 -1.73
C VAL A 103 20.90 -11.24 -1.29
N ASN A 104 22.20 -10.97 -1.14
CA ASN A 104 22.69 -9.65 -0.75
C ASN A 104 22.38 -8.59 -1.82
N ASP A 105 22.57 -8.94 -3.09
CA ASP A 105 22.25 -8.06 -4.21
C ASP A 105 20.74 -7.83 -4.32
N ALA A 106 19.93 -8.85 -4.04
CA ALA A 106 18.48 -8.72 -3.98
C ALA A 106 18.04 -7.75 -2.86
N PHE A 107 18.67 -7.81 -1.68
CA PHE A 107 18.40 -6.87 -0.59
C PHE A 107 18.82 -5.44 -0.95
N LEU A 108 20.01 -5.26 -1.53
CA LEU A 108 20.47 -3.96 -2.01
C LEU A 108 19.50 -3.37 -3.04
N HIS A 109 19.02 -4.19 -3.98
CA HIS A 109 18.06 -3.78 -5.00
C HIS A 109 16.74 -3.23 -4.41
N VAL A 110 16.26 -3.81 -3.30
CA VAL A 110 15.07 -3.32 -2.58
C VAL A 110 15.38 -2.05 -1.79
N ILE A 111 16.50 -2.01 -1.07
CA ILE A 111 16.90 -0.87 -0.22
C ILE A 111 17.13 0.38 -1.07
N GLU A 112 17.77 0.23 -2.22
CA GLU A 112 18.02 1.32 -3.18
C GLU A 112 16.75 1.77 -3.92
N ARG A 113 15.58 1.19 -3.61
CA ARG A 113 14.29 1.47 -4.24
C ARG A 113 14.29 1.29 -5.77
N LYS A 114 15.17 0.42 -6.27
CA LYS A 114 15.22 0.04 -7.70
C LYS A 114 14.17 -1.02 -8.06
N SER A 115 13.59 -1.67 -7.05
CA SER A 115 12.55 -2.69 -7.24
C SER A 115 11.22 -2.10 -7.69
N VAL A 116 10.75 -2.51 -8.88
CA VAL A 116 9.37 -2.29 -9.34
C VAL A 116 8.61 -3.60 -9.24
N GLY A 117 7.68 -3.71 -8.28
CA GLY A 117 6.92 -4.95 -8.06
C GLY A 117 7.58 -5.94 -7.11
N LYS A 118 7.32 -7.24 -7.29
CA LYS A 118 7.81 -8.30 -6.41
C LYS A 118 9.22 -8.73 -6.81
N VAL A 119 10.12 -8.76 -5.84
CA VAL A 119 11.45 -9.38 -5.97
C VAL A 119 11.36 -10.81 -5.44
N LEU A 120 11.82 -11.78 -6.22
CA LEU A 120 11.80 -13.19 -5.86
C LEU A 120 13.22 -13.74 -5.70
N ILE A 121 13.39 -14.67 -4.76
CA ILE A 121 14.60 -15.47 -4.62
C ILE A 121 14.30 -16.87 -5.15
N SER A 122 15.10 -17.34 -6.10
CA SER A 122 15.05 -18.67 -6.65
C SER A 122 15.96 -19.61 -5.86
N LEU A 123 15.44 -20.79 -5.51
CA LEU A 123 16.18 -21.86 -4.81
C LEU A 123 16.83 -22.88 -5.78
N LYS A 124 16.82 -22.59 -7.09
CA LYS A 124 17.39 -23.43 -8.16
C LYS A 124 18.82 -23.01 -8.50
#